data_AF-A0A7W7YK79-F1
#
_entry.id   AF-A0A7W7YK79-F1
#
_cell.length_a   1.000
_cell.length_b   1.000
_cell.length_c   1.000
_cell.angle_alpha   90.00
_cell.angle_beta   90.00
_cell.angle_gamma   90.00
#
_symmetry.space_group_name_H-M   'P 1'
#
loop_
_entity.id
_entity.type
_entity.pdbx_description
1 polymer ?
#
loop_
_entity_poly.entity_id
_entity_poly.type
_entity_poly.pdbx_seq_one_letter_code
_entity_poly.pdbx_strand_id
1 'polypeptide(L)'
;MARLFKDRFTEWLITQGTPPSVYQPGGLLGYPPMGWEVKMKHCAIAYVVRPKDPATLVIIMFEREQRRSGLDSPFMDMIRFLSQVRRSDAGITHVTGRIHAIEGRPSDSLETQRMRPFYQIHLGGEYFTDETGVEWVRGSLEKAFEGLKRKK
;
A
#
# COMPACT_ATOMS: atom_id res chain seq x y z
N MET A 1 -15.97 -19.19 -7.31
CA MET A 1 -15.34 -17.86 -7.11
C MET A 1 -14.05 -18.06 -6.32
N ALA A 2 -12.91 -17.59 -6.82
CA ALA A 2 -11.67 -17.62 -6.05
C ALA A 2 -11.79 -16.70 -4.82
N ARG A 3 -11.58 -17.23 -3.62
CA ARG A 3 -11.63 -16.44 -2.39
C ARG A 3 -10.30 -15.72 -2.23
N LEU A 4 -10.33 -14.39 -2.12
CA LEU A 4 -9.13 -13.60 -1.87
C LEU A 4 -8.50 -14.03 -0.53
N PHE A 5 -7.18 -14.21 -0.51
CA PHE A 5 -6.45 -14.58 0.70
C PHE A 5 -6.59 -13.47 1.73
N LYS A 6 -7.00 -13.85 2.94
CA LYS A 6 -7.11 -12.95 4.09
C LYS A 6 -5.90 -13.17 4.98
N ASP A 7 -4.96 -12.24 4.96
CA ASP A 7 -3.76 -12.28 5.77
C ASP A 7 -4.03 -11.74 7.19
N ARG A 8 -3.06 -11.93 8.10
CA ARG A 8 -3.17 -11.54 9.51
C ARG A 8 -3.42 -10.04 9.71
N PHE A 9 -2.84 -9.18 8.87
CA PHE A 9 -3.08 -7.74 8.96
C PHE A 9 -4.51 -7.40 8.52
N THR A 10 -5.00 -8.04 7.45
CA THR A 10 -6.40 -7.90 7.03
C THR A 10 -7.39 -8.39 8.10
N GLU A 11 -7.09 -9.51 8.78
CA GLU A 11 -7.90 -9.96 9.92
C GLU A 11 -7.87 -8.95 11.07
N TRP A 12 -6.70 -8.41 11.39
CA TRP A 12 -6.56 -7.38 12.41
C TRP A 12 -7.37 -6.12 12.08
N LEU A 13 -7.37 -5.64 10.84
CA LEU A 13 -8.19 -4.49 10.45
C LEU A 13 -9.69 -4.72 10.68
N ILE A 14 -10.17 -5.95 10.45
CA ILE A 14 -11.56 -6.32 10.72
C ILE A 14 -11.85 -6.31 12.21
N THR A 15 -10.95 -6.83 13.05
CA THR A 15 -11.15 -6.84 14.52
C THR A 15 -11.10 -5.45 15.12
N GLN A 16 -10.39 -4.50 14.49
CA GLN A 16 -10.37 -3.09 14.88
C GLN A 16 -11.59 -2.28 14.39
N GLY A 17 -12.55 -2.91 13.70
CA GLY A 17 -13.75 -2.23 13.20
C GLY A 17 -13.50 -1.39 11.95
N THR A 18 -12.39 -1.60 11.24
CA THR A 18 -12.06 -0.95 9.97
C THR A 18 -11.90 -1.98 8.86
N PRO A 19 -12.95 -2.73 8.52
CA PRO A 19 -12.85 -3.82 7.53
C PRO A 19 -12.49 -3.25 6.15
N PRO A 20 -11.46 -3.78 5.47
CA PRO A 20 -11.14 -3.37 4.12
C PRO A 20 -12.16 -3.89 3.10
N SER A 21 -12.32 -3.18 1.99
CA SER A 21 -13.10 -3.60 0.82
C SER A 21 -12.25 -4.48 -0.10
N VAL A 22 -12.91 -5.25 -0.98
CA VAL A 22 -12.22 -5.98 -2.04
C VAL A 22 -11.85 -5.00 -3.16
N TYR A 23 -10.58 -4.97 -3.56
CA TYR A 23 -10.09 -4.21 -4.71
C TYR A 23 -10.13 -5.08 -5.97
N GLN A 24 -11.04 -4.74 -6.89
CA GLN A 24 -11.28 -5.49 -8.13
C GLN A 24 -11.72 -4.53 -9.27
N PRO A 25 -10.80 -3.73 -9.83
CA PRO A 25 -11.14 -2.72 -10.84
C PRO A 25 -11.75 -3.33 -12.13
N GLY A 26 -11.34 -4.55 -12.49
CA GLY A 26 -11.89 -5.29 -13.64
C GLY A 26 -13.11 -6.16 -13.33
N GLY A 27 -13.76 -5.99 -12.18
CA GLY A 27 -14.81 -6.92 -11.73
C GLY A 27 -16.01 -7.02 -12.67
N LEU A 28 -16.41 -5.91 -13.29
CA LEU A 28 -17.48 -5.86 -14.29
C LEU A 28 -17.17 -6.68 -15.55
N LEU A 29 -15.89 -6.89 -15.85
CA LEU A 29 -15.41 -7.69 -16.98
C LEU A 29 -15.04 -9.13 -16.55
N GLY A 30 -15.37 -9.53 -15.32
CA GLY A 30 -15.10 -10.88 -14.81
C GLY A 30 -13.66 -11.13 -14.36
N TYR A 31 -12.79 -10.11 -14.34
CA TYR A 31 -11.42 -10.27 -13.82
C TYR A 31 -11.42 -10.57 -12.31
N PRO A 32 -10.47 -11.36 -11.80
CA PRO A 32 -10.43 -11.74 -10.39
C PRO A 32 -10.08 -10.56 -9.46
N PRO A 33 -10.42 -10.65 -8.15
CA PRO A 33 -9.92 -9.72 -7.14
C PRO A 33 -8.40 -9.63 -7.13
N MET A 34 -7.88 -8.40 -7.01
CA MET A 34 -6.44 -8.15 -7.02
C MET A 34 -5.87 -7.98 -5.59
N GLY A 35 -6.70 -7.54 -4.65
CA GLY A 35 -6.26 -7.27 -3.28
C GLY A 35 -7.37 -6.67 -2.42
N TRP A 36 -6.96 -6.07 -1.32
CA TRP A 36 -7.80 -5.37 -0.36
C TRP A 36 -7.62 -3.87 -0.52
N GLU A 37 -8.63 -3.08 -0.17
CA GLU A 37 -8.58 -1.62 -0.17
C GLU A 37 -8.98 -1.07 1.20
N VAL A 38 -8.21 -0.10 1.69
CA VAL A 38 -8.53 0.70 2.86
C VAL A 38 -8.68 2.15 2.43
N LYS A 39 -9.85 2.73 2.74
CA LYS A 39 -10.09 4.16 2.57
C LYS A 39 -9.65 4.91 3.83
N MET A 40 -8.73 5.84 3.64
CA MET A 40 -8.28 6.80 4.65
C MET A 40 -8.87 8.17 4.34
N LYS A 41 -8.62 9.16 5.21
CA LYS A 41 -9.23 10.48 5.11
C LYS A 41 -8.95 11.19 3.78
N HIS A 42 -7.76 11.03 3.20
CA HIS A 42 -7.38 11.73 1.96
C HIS A 42 -6.87 10.80 0.86
N CYS A 43 -6.89 9.50 1.09
CA CYS A 43 -6.40 8.52 0.11
C CYS A 43 -7.08 7.16 0.25
N ALA A 44 -7.12 6.41 -0.85
CA ALA A 44 -7.41 4.99 -0.83
C ALA A 44 -6.11 4.20 -1.09
N ILE A 45 -5.88 3.16 -0.29
CA ILE A 45 -4.71 2.30 -0.38
C ILE A 45 -5.18 0.89 -0.74
N ALA A 46 -4.83 0.43 -1.93
CA ALA A 46 -5.04 -0.96 -2.32
C ALA A 46 -3.76 -1.76 -2.06
N TYR A 47 -3.87 -2.89 -1.38
CA TYR A 47 -2.73 -3.72 -0.99
C TYR A 47 -3.02 -5.22 -1.10
N VAL A 48 -1.96 -6.03 -1.10
CA VAL A 48 -2.05 -7.48 -0.96
C VAL A 48 -0.85 -8.01 -0.18
N VAL A 49 -1.08 -9.02 0.65
CA VAL A 49 -0.04 -9.87 1.22
C VAL A 49 -0.14 -11.23 0.55
N ARG A 50 0.96 -11.70 -0.04
CA ARG A 50 0.95 -12.97 -0.79
C ARG A 50 1.21 -14.14 0.17
N PRO A 51 0.49 -15.27 0.09
CA PRO A 51 0.74 -16.42 0.98
C PRO A 51 2.18 -16.94 0.92
N LYS A 52 2.82 -16.85 -0.26
CA LYS A 52 4.21 -17.27 -0.49
C LYS A 52 5.25 -16.27 0.04
N ASP A 53 4.83 -15.06 0.38
CA ASP A 53 5.69 -13.97 0.86
C ASP A 53 4.91 -13.13 1.91
N PRO A 54 4.62 -13.71 3.09
CA PRO A 54 3.77 -13.08 4.10
C PRO A 54 4.48 -11.91 4.82
N ALA A 55 5.80 -11.80 4.69
CA ALA A 55 6.61 -10.74 5.29
C ALA A 55 6.53 -9.41 4.50
N THR A 56 5.94 -9.43 3.30
CA THR A 56 5.92 -8.28 2.39
C THR A 56 4.49 -7.83 2.12
N LEU A 57 4.22 -6.55 2.41
CA LEU A 57 3.01 -5.87 2.02
C LEU A 57 3.22 -5.22 0.64
N VAL A 58 2.46 -5.67 -0.36
CA VAL A 58 2.50 -5.09 -1.70
C VAL A 58 1.43 -4.01 -1.81
N ILE A 59 1.82 -2.76 -1.98
CA ILE A 59 0.91 -1.65 -2.28
C ILE A 59 0.68 -1.63 -3.80
N ILE A 60 -0.54 -2.01 -4.17
CA ILE A 60 -1.01 -2.06 -5.56
C ILE A 60 -1.43 -0.67 -6.02
N MET A 61 -2.16 0.08 -5.17
CA MET A 61 -2.64 1.43 -5.45
C MET A 61 -2.44 2.34 -4.26
N PHE A 62 -2.15 3.59 -4.57
CA PHE A 62 -2.36 4.69 -3.66
C PHE A 62 -3.01 5.81 -4.47
N GLU A 63 -4.28 6.06 -4.22
CA GLU A 63 -5.07 7.08 -4.90
C GLU A 63 -5.32 8.24 -3.94
N ARG A 64 -5.04 9.46 -4.38
CA ARG A 64 -5.40 10.66 -3.60
C ARG A 64 -6.85 11.00 -3.91
N GLU A 65 -7.67 11.23 -2.89
CA GLU A 65 -9.04 11.68 -3.14
C GLU A 65 -9.04 13.04 -3.88
N GLN A 66 -9.87 13.15 -4.92
CA GLN A 66 -9.92 14.32 -5.80
C GLN A 66 -10.39 15.59 -5.06
N ARG A 67 -11.15 15.44 -3.97
CA ARG A 67 -11.61 16.56 -3.15
C ARG A 67 -10.51 16.92 -2.16
N ARG A 68 -9.81 18.03 -2.39
CA ARG A 68 -8.88 18.64 -1.42
C ARG A 68 -9.65 19.09 -0.17
N SER A 69 -9.92 18.18 0.76
CA SER A 69 -10.49 18.50 2.07
C SER A 69 -9.37 18.80 3.07
N GLY A 70 -8.71 19.95 2.92
CA GLY A 70 -7.77 20.48 3.93
C GLY A 70 -6.29 20.45 3.59
N LEU A 71 -5.47 20.93 4.54
CA LEU A 71 -4.00 21.07 4.47
C LEU A 71 -3.25 19.75 4.76
N ASP A 72 -3.97 18.67 5.07
CA ASP A 72 -3.38 17.39 5.45
C ASP A 72 -2.79 16.65 4.24
N SER A 73 -1.62 16.02 4.43
CA SER A 73 -0.89 15.34 3.36
C SER A 73 -1.32 13.87 3.22
N PRO A 74 -1.59 13.36 2.00
CA PRO A 74 -1.88 11.94 1.77
C PRO A 74 -0.72 11.04 2.22
N PHE A 75 0.53 11.54 2.22
CA PHE A 75 1.66 10.79 2.75
C PHE A 75 1.58 10.58 4.27
N MET A 76 0.90 11.46 5.01
CA MET A 76 0.65 11.23 6.44
C MET A 76 -0.33 10.08 6.65
N ASP A 77 -1.33 9.94 5.78
CA ASP A 77 -2.24 8.80 5.82
C ASP A 77 -1.53 7.49 5.43
N MET A 78 -0.59 7.53 4.48
CA MET A 78 0.31 6.41 4.22
C MET A 78 1.11 6.03 5.48
N ILE A 79 1.73 6.99 6.17
CA ILE A 79 2.48 6.71 7.40
C ILE A 79 1.56 6.15 8.52
N ARG A 80 0.34 6.67 8.65
CA ARG A 80 -0.67 6.14 9.59
C ARG A 80 -1.04 4.70 9.26
N PHE A 81 -1.25 4.40 7.98
CA PHE A 81 -1.49 3.04 7.51
C PHE A 81 -0.32 2.11 7.83
N LEU A 82 0.92 2.51 7.53
CA LEU A 82 2.12 1.73 7.90
C LEU A 82 2.21 1.52 9.42
N SER A 83 1.82 2.52 10.21
CA SER A 83 1.77 2.42 11.68
C SER A 83 0.75 1.36 12.14
N GLN A 84 -0.38 1.23 11.46
CA GLN A 84 -1.35 0.16 11.72
C GLN A 84 -0.77 -1.22 11.37
N VAL A 85 -0.07 -1.34 10.24
CA VAL A 85 0.62 -2.58 9.85
C VAL A 85 1.57 -3.02 10.96
N ARG A 86 2.41 -2.12 11.47
CA ARG A 86 3.32 -2.42 12.59
C ARG A 86 2.57 -2.83 13.86
N ARG A 87 1.50 -2.10 14.21
CA ARG A 87 0.70 -2.38 15.42
C ARG A 87 -0.02 -3.72 15.38
N SER A 88 -0.33 -4.22 14.18
CA SER A 88 -1.01 -5.50 13.99
C SER A 88 -0.17 -6.71 14.35
N ASP A 89 1.16 -6.55 14.43
CA ASP A 89 2.12 -7.65 14.61
C ASP A 89 1.92 -8.81 13.62
N ALA A 90 1.49 -8.49 12.39
CA ALA A 90 1.20 -9.48 11.34
C ALA A 90 2.46 -10.19 10.78
N GLY A 91 3.66 -9.87 11.27
CA GLY A 91 4.93 -10.37 10.74
C GLY A 91 5.41 -9.68 9.45
N ILE A 92 4.71 -8.62 9.02
CA ILE A 92 5.09 -7.81 7.87
C ILE A 92 6.31 -6.96 8.27
N THR A 93 7.37 -7.04 7.47
CA THR A 93 8.63 -6.32 7.69
C THR A 93 8.98 -5.40 6.53
N HIS A 94 8.45 -5.69 5.34
CA HIS A 94 8.73 -4.95 4.12
C HIS A 94 7.46 -4.41 3.48
N VAL A 95 7.61 -3.29 2.77
CA VAL A 95 6.57 -2.73 1.91
C VAL A 95 7.14 -2.58 0.52
N THR A 96 6.42 -3.08 -0.46
CA THR A 96 6.81 -2.99 -1.87
C THR A 96 5.71 -2.26 -2.63
N GLY A 97 6.08 -1.23 -3.39
CA GLY A 97 5.17 -0.46 -4.21
C GLY A 97 5.58 -0.54 -5.68
N ARG A 98 4.61 -0.60 -6.58
CA ARG A 98 4.88 -0.49 -8.01
C ARG A 98 5.18 0.98 -8.36
N ILE A 99 6.22 1.20 -9.18
CA ILE A 99 6.69 2.56 -9.53
C ILE A 99 5.91 3.16 -10.70
N HIS A 100 5.42 2.31 -11.62
CA HIS A 100 4.64 2.74 -12.79
C HIS A 100 3.17 2.36 -12.68
N ALA A 101 2.31 3.24 -13.17
CA ALA A 101 0.91 2.91 -13.43
C ALA A 101 0.84 1.78 -14.48
N ILE A 102 -0.06 0.82 -14.27
CA ILE A 102 -0.42 -0.18 -15.28
C ILE A 102 -1.22 0.55 -16.36
N GLU A 103 -1.02 0.19 -17.63
CA GLU A 103 -1.84 0.66 -18.74
C GLU A 103 -3.34 0.43 -18.42
N GLY A 104 -4.18 1.48 -18.54
CA GLY A 104 -5.62 1.40 -18.26
C GLY A 104 -6.08 1.75 -16.83
N ARG A 105 -5.23 2.34 -15.98
CA ARG A 105 -5.64 2.87 -14.66
C ARG A 105 -6.25 4.28 -14.73
N PRO A 106 -7.08 4.67 -13.73
CA PRO A 106 -7.47 6.07 -13.54
C PRO A 106 -6.23 6.96 -13.34
N SER A 107 -6.29 8.19 -13.83
CA SER A 107 -5.24 9.24 -13.81
C SER A 107 -4.73 9.65 -12.41
N ASP A 108 -5.25 9.02 -11.36
CA ASP A 108 -5.24 9.52 -9.99
C ASP A 108 -4.28 8.71 -9.09
N SER A 109 -3.63 7.69 -9.67
CA SER A 109 -2.52 6.98 -9.05
C SER A 109 -1.32 7.90 -8.90
N LEU A 110 -0.70 7.95 -7.72
CA LEU A 110 0.48 8.80 -7.50
C LEU A 110 1.54 8.58 -8.59
N GLU A 111 1.82 9.64 -9.34
CA GLU A 111 2.88 9.67 -10.35
C GLU A 111 4.21 9.20 -9.74
N THR A 112 4.97 8.41 -10.51
CA THR A 112 6.31 7.88 -10.23
C THR A 112 7.22 8.88 -9.51
N GLN A 113 7.14 10.16 -9.91
CA GLN A 113 7.96 11.26 -9.40
C GLN A 113 7.77 11.54 -7.90
N ARG A 114 6.65 11.12 -7.29
CA ARG A 114 6.34 11.37 -5.87
C ARG A 114 6.54 10.14 -4.96
N MET A 115 6.34 8.94 -5.50
CA MET A 115 6.51 7.69 -4.73
C MET A 115 7.98 7.34 -4.49
N ARG A 116 8.84 7.57 -5.49
CA ARG A 116 10.28 7.30 -5.38
C ARG A 116 10.96 8.07 -4.24
N PRO A 117 10.79 9.41 -4.13
CA PRO A 117 11.33 10.16 -2.99
C PRO A 117 10.75 9.70 -1.64
N PHE A 118 9.45 9.37 -1.58
CA PHE A 118 8.84 8.89 -0.35
C PHE A 118 9.49 7.60 0.16
N TYR A 119 9.63 6.59 -0.71
CA TYR A 119 10.25 5.32 -0.32
C TYR A 119 11.72 5.48 0.05
N GLN A 120 12.48 6.31 -0.67
CA GLN A 120 13.89 6.58 -0.32
C GLN A 120 14.02 7.25 1.04
N ILE A 121 13.29 8.35 1.25
CA ILE A 121 13.44 9.19 2.45
C ILE A 121 12.89 8.48 3.69
N HIS A 122 11.74 7.82 3.56
CA HIS A 122 11.04 7.26 4.70
C HIS A 122 11.32 5.78 4.91
N LEU A 123 11.48 4.98 3.85
CA LEU A 123 11.58 3.53 3.96
C LEU A 123 12.99 2.99 3.66
N GLY A 124 13.95 3.88 3.37
CA GLY A 124 15.29 3.52 2.90
C GLY A 124 15.26 2.63 1.67
N GLY A 125 14.36 2.95 0.74
CA GLY A 125 13.92 2.05 -0.30
C GLY A 125 14.96 1.73 -1.38
N GLU A 126 14.93 0.48 -1.82
CA GLU A 126 15.74 -0.09 -2.89
C GLU A 126 14.88 -0.31 -4.14
N TYR A 127 15.46 -0.04 -5.31
CA TYR A 127 14.80 -0.15 -6.61
C TYR A 127 15.20 -1.47 -7.25
N PHE A 128 14.22 -2.16 -7.82
CA PHE A 128 14.48 -3.36 -8.59
C PHE A 128 13.47 -3.50 -9.72
N THR A 129 13.86 -4.24 -10.75
CA THR A 129 13.00 -4.62 -11.85
C THR A 129 12.70 -6.10 -11.70
N ASP A 130 11.42 -6.48 -11.81
CA ASP A 130 11.06 -7.89 -11.77
C ASP A 130 11.31 -8.59 -13.13
N GLU A 131 11.08 -9.89 -13.17
CA GLU A 131 11.25 -10.73 -14.37
C GLU A 131 10.36 -10.29 -15.55
N THR A 132 9.33 -9.48 -15.30
CA THR A 132 8.40 -8.95 -16.31
C THR A 132 8.77 -7.55 -16.78
N GLY A 133 9.90 -7.00 -16.33
CA GLY A 133 10.36 -5.66 -16.69
C GLY A 133 9.65 -4.54 -15.91
N VAL A 134 8.88 -4.87 -14.87
CA VAL A 134 8.15 -3.88 -14.07
C VAL A 134 9.08 -3.33 -12.99
N GLU A 135 9.15 -2.00 -12.90
CA GLU A 135 9.91 -1.34 -11.83
C GLU A 135 9.13 -1.31 -10.51
N TRP A 136 9.82 -1.73 -9.46
CA TRP A 136 9.33 -1.78 -8.08
C TRP A 136 10.26 -1.04 -7.14
N VAL A 137 9.69 -0.54 -6.05
CA VAL A 137 10.44 -0.01 -4.93
C VAL A 137 10.08 -0.79 -3.68
N ARG A 138 11.09 -1.28 -2.96
CA ARG A 138 10.94 -2.01 -1.69
C ARG A 138 11.56 -1.21 -0.57
N GLY A 139 10.88 -1.10 0.55
CA GLY A 139 11.38 -0.44 1.74
C GLY A 139 11.14 -1.25 3.01
N SER A 140 11.88 -0.92 4.07
CA SER A 140 11.74 -1.56 5.37
C SER A 140 10.78 -0.77 6.25
N LEU A 141 9.86 -1.47 6.92
CA LEU A 141 9.01 -0.87 7.94
C LEU A 141 9.82 -0.36 9.13
N GLU A 142 10.91 -1.03 9.50
CA GLU A 142 11.76 -0.60 10.60
C GLU A 142 12.34 0.80 10.34
N LYS A 143 12.92 1.01 9.16
CA LYS A 143 13.44 2.32 8.71
C LYS A 143 12.36 3.40 8.71
N ALA A 144 11.13 3.06 8.32
CA ALA A 144 9.95 3.94 8.39
C ALA A 144 9.79 4.60 9.76
N PHE A 145 9.99 3.82 10.82
CA PHE A 145 9.74 4.27 12.18
C PHE A 145 10.98 4.81 12.88
N GLU A 146 12.18 4.43 12.47
CA GLU A 146 13.41 5.10 12.91
C GLU A 146 13.40 6.58 12.51
N GLY A 147 13.01 6.88 11.25
CA GLY A 147 12.89 8.25 10.75
C GLY A 147 11.85 9.09 11.50
N LEU A 148 10.80 8.45 12.02
CA LEU A 148 9.75 9.10 12.82
C LEU A 148 10.18 9.37 14.27
N LYS A 149 11.06 8.53 14.84
CA LYS A 149 11.61 8.73 16.19
C LYS A 149 12.60 9.91 16.25
N ARG A 150 13.33 10.19 15.18
CA ARG A 150 14.33 11.28 15.11
C ARG A 150 13.72 12.69 15.02
N LYS A 151 12.40 12.81 14.83
CA LYS A 151 11.67 14.09 14.71
C LYS A 151 10.83 14.45 15.95
N LYS A 152 10.96 13.68 17.03
CA LYS A 152 10.43 14.01 18.36
C LYS A 152 11.57 14.46 19.25
#